data_AF-A0A6A2YYQ8-F1
#
_entry.id   AF-A0A6A2YYQ8-F1
#
_cell.length_a   1.000
_cell.length_b   1.000
_cell.length_c   1.000
_cell.angle_alpha   90.00
_cell.angle_beta   90.00
_cell.angle_gamma   90.00
#
_symmetry.space_group_name_H-M   'P 1'
#
loop_
_entity.id
_entity.type
_entity.pdbx_description
1 polymer ?
#
loop_
_entity_poly.entity_id
_entity_poly.type
_entity_poly.pdbx_seq_one_letter_code
_entity_poly.pdbx_strand_id
1 'polypeptide(L)'
;MASVNCAGAIFYSMMKLAVESPHNSATVSRMLVQLLANECKFMQQRDMIGCELHKNAADIISKWQKLLKSFLHDIDEEIEVILKFEEMCLESAKEFATLFPQILHLLYDKEILQEDALLRWADEKEGADEADKVFLKRSEKFIQWLKEAEEEDDEE
;
A
#
# COMPACT_ATOMS: atom_id res chain seq x y z
N MET A 1 -21.79 16.02 7.43
CA MET A 1 -21.42 14.96 8.39
C MET A 1 -20.53 14.01 7.62
N ALA A 2 -19.22 14.03 7.86
CA ALA A 2 -18.33 13.05 7.26
C ALA A 2 -18.78 11.69 7.79
N SER A 3 -19.37 10.85 6.93
CA SER A 3 -19.42 9.42 7.24
C SER A 3 -17.97 9.03 7.48
N VAL A 4 -17.65 8.68 8.72
CA VAL A 4 -16.36 8.05 9.02
C VAL A 4 -16.30 6.85 8.09
N ASN A 5 -15.45 6.90 7.05
CA ASN A 5 -15.37 5.81 6.10
C ASN A 5 -14.79 4.61 6.85
N CYS A 6 -15.68 3.69 7.22
CA CYS A 6 -15.35 2.51 7.99
C CYS A 6 -14.31 1.66 7.26
N ALA A 7 -14.34 1.60 5.92
CA ALA A 7 -13.35 0.87 5.13
C ALA A 7 -11.95 1.48 5.30
N GLY A 8 -11.83 2.81 5.20
CA GLY A 8 -10.57 3.51 5.46
C GLY A 8 -10.04 3.26 6.88
N ALA A 9 -10.90 3.32 7.90
CA ALA A 9 -10.50 3.06 9.30
C ALA A 9 -10.10 1.59 9.55
N ILE A 10 -10.82 0.64 8.95
CA ILE A 10 -10.50 -0.79 9.00
C ILE A 10 -9.16 -1.04 8.31
N PHE A 11 -8.98 -0.46 7.11
CA PHE A 11 -7.76 -0.58 6.33
C PHE A 11 -6.56 -0.01 7.08
N TYR A 12 -6.68 1.20 7.63
CA TYR A 12 -5.64 1.82 8.46
C TYR A 12 -5.28 0.92 9.64
N SER A 13 -6.27 0.40 10.37
CA SER A 13 -6.03 -0.47 11.52
C SER A 13 -5.33 -1.76 11.11
N MET A 14 -5.78 -2.36 10.00
CA MET A 14 -5.18 -3.54 9.39
C MET A 14 -3.71 -3.30 9.02
N MET A 15 -3.41 -2.21 8.31
CA MET A 15 -2.04 -1.88 7.91
C MET A 15 -1.15 -1.50 9.09
N LYS A 16 -1.69 -0.82 10.09
CA LYS A 16 -0.99 -0.53 11.34
C LYS A 16 -0.60 -1.81 12.08
N LEU A 17 -1.47 -2.83 12.11
CA LEU A 17 -1.12 -4.14 12.65
C LEU A 17 0.03 -4.79 11.86
N ALA A 18 0.13 -4.56 10.55
CA ALA A 18 1.26 -5.05 9.75
C ALA A 18 2.59 -4.37 10.10
N VAL A 19 2.57 -3.07 10.47
CA VAL A 19 3.73 -2.33 11.02
C VAL A 19 4.12 -2.84 12.41
N GLU A 20 3.13 -3.08 13.27
CA GLU A 20 3.37 -3.48 14.66
C GLU A 20 3.70 -4.97 14.81
N SER A 21 3.43 -5.77 13.76
CA SER A 21 3.77 -7.19 13.72
C SER A 21 5.29 -7.36 13.83
N PRO A 22 5.79 -8.25 14.72
CA PRO A 22 7.22 -8.34 14.98
C PRO A 22 8.01 -8.63 13.69
N HIS A 23 8.84 -7.66 13.26
CA HIS A 23 9.81 -7.82 12.17
C HIS A 23 11.03 -8.66 12.61
N ASN A 24 10.72 -9.82 13.20
CA ASN A 24 11.57 -10.82 13.82
C ASN A 24 12.06 -10.53 15.25
N SER A 25 12.03 -11.60 16.07
CA SER A 25 12.46 -11.80 17.46
C SER A 25 13.95 -11.48 17.77
N ALA A 26 14.66 -10.76 16.90
CA ALA A 26 16.12 -10.68 16.87
C ALA A 26 16.70 -9.32 17.29
N THR A 27 15.89 -8.36 17.75
CA THR A 27 16.35 -7.01 18.10
C THR A 27 17.38 -7.00 19.24
N VAL A 28 17.32 -7.96 20.16
CA VAL A 28 18.28 -8.06 21.28
C VAL A 28 19.63 -8.64 20.86
N SER A 29 19.69 -9.50 19.83
CA SER A 29 20.96 -10.06 19.32
C SER A 29 21.62 -9.17 18.25
N ARG A 30 20.85 -8.33 17.54
CA ARG A 30 21.36 -7.47 16.45
C ARG A 30 22.19 -6.28 16.95
N MET A 31 21.94 -5.76 18.16
CA MET A 31 22.75 -4.65 18.72
C MET A 31 24.24 -5.01 18.87
N LEU A 32 24.58 -6.28 19.12
CA LEU A 32 25.97 -6.71 19.28
C LEU A 32 26.71 -6.91 17.94
N VAL A 33 25.98 -7.19 16.85
CA VAL A 33 26.54 -7.35 15.50
C VAL A 33 26.65 -6.01 14.77
N GLN A 34 25.85 -5.01 15.16
CA GLN A 34 25.82 -3.67 14.58
C GLN A 34 27.11 -2.87 14.80
N LEU A 35 27.86 -3.16 15.86
CA LEU A 35 29.13 -2.48 16.18
C LEU A 35 30.29 -2.86 15.24
N LEU A 36 30.19 -3.95 14.47
CA LEU A 36 31.30 -4.48 13.66
C LEU A 36 31.10 -4.35 12.14
N ALA A 37 29.95 -3.93 11.63
CA ALA A 37 29.63 -4.08 10.20
C ALA A 37 29.24 -2.79 9.47
N ASN A 38 29.82 -1.66 9.88
CA ASN A 38 29.22 -0.35 9.68
C ASN A 38 29.46 0.37 8.33
N GLU A 39 30.03 -0.26 7.29
CA GLU A 39 30.25 0.47 6.02
C GLU A 39 29.61 -0.13 4.76
N CYS A 40 29.00 -1.33 4.80
CA CYS A 40 28.31 -1.89 3.60
C CYS A 40 26.91 -2.50 3.85
N LYS A 41 26.44 -2.65 5.10
CA LYS A 41 25.22 -3.43 5.40
C LYS A 41 23.90 -2.66 5.45
N PHE A 42 23.92 -1.33 5.43
CA PHE A 42 22.69 -0.53 5.54
C PHE A 42 21.72 -0.73 4.37
N MET A 43 22.22 -0.98 3.15
CA MET A 43 21.36 -1.20 1.99
C MET A 43 20.68 -2.57 2.01
N GLN A 44 21.43 -3.65 2.26
CA GLN A 44 20.85 -5.02 2.35
C GLN A 44 19.85 -5.20 3.49
N GLN A 45 20.05 -4.51 4.62
CA GLN A 45 19.13 -4.59 5.74
C GLN A 45 17.82 -3.85 5.47
N ARG A 46 17.87 -2.71 4.77
CA ARG A 46 16.68 -1.95 4.37
C ARG A 46 15.82 -2.74 3.38
N ASP A 47 16.44 -3.42 2.42
CA ASP A 47 15.74 -4.26 1.45
C ASP A 47 15.08 -5.48 2.13
N MET A 48 15.77 -6.10 3.11
CA MET A 48 15.21 -7.19 3.92
C MET A 48 14.00 -6.73 4.74
N ILE A 49 14.07 -5.56 5.36
CA ILE A 49 12.96 -4.97 6.12
C ILE A 49 11.76 -4.70 5.20
N GLY A 50 12.00 -4.19 3.98
CA GLY A 50 10.96 -3.98 2.98
C GLY A 50 10.26 -5.28 2.58
N CYS A 51 11.01 -6.37 2.35
CA CYS A 51 10.44 -7.68 2.04
C CYS A 51 9.60 -8.25 3.19
N GLU A 52 10.06 -8.12 4.44
CA GLU A 52 9.33 -8.60 5.62
C GLU A 52 8.06 -7.76 5.87
N LEU A 53 8.13 -6.45 5.70
CA LEU A 53 6.99 -5.55 5.80
C LEU A 53 5.93 -5.83 4.72
N HIS A 54 6.36 -6.00 3.47
CA HIS A 54 5.47 -6.38 2.37
C HIS A 54 4.79 -7.72 2.65
N LYS A 55 5.53 -8.73 3.14
CA LYS A 55 4.97 -10.02 3.51
C LYS A 55 3.92 -9.88 4.63
N ASN A 56 4.23 -9.14 5.69
CA ASN A 56 3.29 -8.91 6.78
C ASN A 56 2.00 -8.24 6.29
N ALA A 57 2.12 -7.23 5.43
CA ALA A 57 0.97 -6.59 4.80
C ALA A 57 0.17 -7.60 3.96
N ALA A 58 0.83 -8.44 3.16
CA ALA A 58 0.17 -9.47 2.37
C ALA A 58 -0.59 -10.49 3.23
N ASP A 59 0.01 -10.97 4.32
CA ASP A 59 -0.61 -11.92 5.24
C ASP A 59 -1.84 -11.28 5.94
N ILE A 60 -1.70 -10.03 6.38
CA ILE A 60 -2.75 -9.30 7.06
C ILE A 60 -3.90 -8.90 6.11
N ILE A 61 -3.60 -8.37 4.92
CA ILE A 61 -4.60 -8.08 3.88
C ILE A 61 -5.35 -9.34 3.51
N SER A 62 -4.66 -10.47 3.29
CA SER A 62 -5.31 -11.74 2.97
C SER A 62 -6.23 -12.22 4.09
N LYS A 63 -5.82 -12.05 5.36
CA LYS A 63 -6.63 -12.43 6.52
C LYS A 63 -7.92 -11.59 6.64
N TRP A 64 -7.86 -10.30 6.31
CA TRP A 64 -8.96 -9.36 6.49
C TRP A 64 -9.74 -9.07 5.21
N GLN A 65 -9.33 -9.62 4.07
CA GLN A 65 -9.93 -9.42 2.73
C GLN A 65 -11.46 -9.46 2.76
N LYS A 66 -12.06 -10.53 3.31
CA LYS A 66 -13.52 -10.69 3.35
C LYS A 66 -14.22 -9.59 4.16
N LEU A 67 -13.61 -9.17 5.26
CA LEU A 67 -14.15 -8.10 6.10
C LEU A 67 -14.03 -6.77 5.38
N LEU A 68 -12.88 -6.46 4.78
CA LEU A 68 -12.68 -5.21 4.07
C LEU A 68 -13.66 -5.08 2.91
N LYS A 69 -13.82 -6.12 2.10
CA LYS A 69 -14.82 -6.16 1.00
C LYS A 69 -16.26 -5.97 1.49
N SER A 70 -16.60 -6.33 2.73
CA SER A 70 -17.97 -6.13 3.23
C SER A 70 -18.32 -4.66 3.52
N PHE A 71 -17.33 -3.77 3.48
CA PHE A 71 -17.48 -2.32 3.67
C PHE A 71 -17.13 -1.51 2.42
N LEU A 72 -16.89 -2.17 1.28
CA LEU A 72 -16.61 -1.55 0.00
C LEU A 72 -17.77 -1.90 -0.94
N HIS A 73 -18.72 -0.98 -1.03
CA HIS A 73 -19.96 -1.09 -1.76
C HIS A 73 -19.94 -0.30 -3.07
N ASP A 74 -19.08 0.71 -3.17
CA ASP A 74 -18.90 1.53 -4.36
C ASP A 74 -17.44 1.96 -4.55
N ILE A 75 -17.19 2.57 -5.71
CA ILE A 75 -15.85 3.00 -6.13
C ILE A 75 -15.32 4.13 -5.24
N ASP A 76 -16.17 5.00 -4.70
CA ASP A 76 -15.71 6.13 -3.89
C ASP A 76 -15.18 5.61 -2.53
N GLU A 77 -15.77 4.54 -1.97
CA GLU A 77 -15.24 3.86 -0.79
C GLU A 77 -13.90 3.17 -1.04
N GLU A 78 -13.69 2.61 -2.23
CA GLU A 78 -12.41 2.03 -2.65
C GLU A 78 -11.33 3.09 -2.85
N ILE A 79 -11.65 4.23 -3.47
CA ILE A 79 -10.75 5.38 -3.58
C ILE A 79 -10.36 5.88 -2.19
N GLU A 80 -11.29 5.96 -1.25
CA GLU A 80 -10.99 6.37 0.12
C GLU A 80 -10.01 5.41 0.83
N VAL A 81 -10.01 4.11 0.50
CA VAL A 81 -8.98 3.18 0.98
C VAL A 81 -7.60 3.57 0.45
N ILE A 82 -7.49 3.93 -0.83
CA ILE A 82 -6.24 4.40 -1.45
C ILE A 82 -5.77 5.69 -0.76
N LEU A 83 -6.66 6.69 -0.62
CA LEU A 83 -6.36 7.96 0.03
C LEU A 83 -5.93 7.76 1.49
N LYS A 84 -6.61 6.87 2.22
CA LYS A 84 -6.23 6.57 3.60
C LYS A 84 -4.87 5.90 3.70
N PHE A 85 -4.51 5.10 2.71
CA PHE A 85 -3.17 4.52 2.62
C PHE A 85 -2.10 5.58 2.35
N GLU A 86 -2.38 6.58 1.51
CA GLU A 86 -1.47 7.72 1.29
C GLU A 86 -1.25 8.51 2.57
N GLU A 87 -2.34 8.89 3.26
CA GLU A 87 -2.30 9.62 4.52
C GLU A 87 -1.45 8.86 5.55
N MET A 88 -1.67 7.55 5.70
CA MET A 88 -0.90 6.71 6.60
C MET A 88 0.60 6.72 6.26
N CYS A 89 0.95 6.64 4.97
CA CYS A 89 2.35 6.67 4.51
C CYS A 89 3.03 8.02 4.77
N LEU A 90 2.29 9.13 4.74
CA LEU A 90 2.79 10.48 5.02
C LEU A 90 2.97 10.74 6.51
N GLU A 91 2.02 10.29 7.33
CA GLU A 91 1.97 10.61 8.75
C GLU A 91 2.85 9.70 9.61
N SER A 92 2.67 8.39 9.50
CA SER A 92 3.08 7.45 10.55
C SER A 92 3.76 6.18 10.07
N ALA A 93 3.65 5.82 8.78
CA ALA A 93 4.19 4.58 8.24
C ALA A 93 5.00 4.81 6.94
N LYS A 94 6.07 5.60 7.04
CA LYS A 94 6.89 6.02 5.89
C LYS A 94 7.58 4.86 5.17
N GLU A 95 7.78 3.74 5.84
CA GLU A 95 8.31 2.50 5.25
C GLU A 95 7.39 1.96 4.15
N PHE A 96 6.07 2.08 4.34
CA PHE A 96 5.08 1.67 3.33
C PHE A 96 5.07 2.58 2.10
N ALA A 97 5.58 3.81 2.18
CA ALA A 97 5.61 4.69 1.02
C ALA A 97 6.41 4.08 -0.15
N THR A 98 7.42 3.25 0.14
CA THR A 98 8.23 2.55 -0.89
C THR A 98 7.58 1.27 -1.40
N LEU A 99 6.61 0.74 -0.66
CA LEU A 99 5.83 -0.45 -0.99
C LEU A 99 4.45 -0.11 -1.58
N PHE A 100 4.14 1.17 -1.70
CA PHE A 100 2.81 1.64 -2.06
C PHE A 100 2.30 1.03 -3.37
N PRO A 101 3.07 1.02 -4.49
CA PRO A 101 2.63 0.37 -5.72
C PRO A 101 2.39 -1.14 -5.56
N GLN A 102 3.24 -1.82 -4.80
CA GLN A 102 3.11 -3.27 -4.57
C GLN A 102 1.87 -3.60 -3.73
N ILE A 103 1.52 -2.76 -2.76
CA ILE A 103 0.30 -2.92 -1.97
C ILE A 103 -0.94 -2.60 -2.81
N LEU A 104 -0.92 -1.59 -3.69
CA LEU A 104 -2.03 -1.35 -4.63
C LEU A 104 -2.25 -2.56 -5.53
N HIS A 105 -1.18 -3.10 -6.12
CA HIS A 105 -1.25 -4.30 -6.95
C HIS A 105 -1.78 -5.51 -6.17
N LEU A 106 -1.35 -5.70 -4.92
CA LEU A 106 -1.89 -6.75 -4.06
C LEU A 106 -3.38 -6.58 -3.76
N LEU A 107 -3.85 -5.34 -3.54
CA LEU A 107 -5.27 -5.07 -3.29
C LEU A 107 -6.10 -5.32 -4.54
N TYR A 108 -5.57 -5.00 -5.72
CA TYR A 108 -6.14 -5.36 -7.03
C TYR A 108 -6.21 -6.88 -7.23
N ASP A 109 -5.10 -7.61 -7.04
CA ASP A 109 -5.04 -9.08 -7.14
C ASP A 109 -6.01 -9.81 -6.20
N LYS A 110 -6.33 -9.18 -5.07
CA LYS A 110 -7.30 -9.69 -4.08
C LYS A 110 -8.74 -9.26 -4.39
N GLU A 111 -8.94 -8.55 -5.49
CA GLU A 111 -10.18 -7.91 -5.94
C GLU A 111 -10.82 -7.06 -4.82
N ILE A 112 -9.97 -6.44 -3.97
CA ILE A 112 -10.39 -5.47 -2.94
C ILE A 112 -10.58 -4.10 -3.58
N LEU A 113 -9.71 -3.74 -4.52
CA LEU A 113 -9.85 -2.55 -5.36
C LEU A 113 -10.13 -3.02 -6.79
N GLN A 114 -11.13 -2.43 -7.42
CA GLN A 114 -11.41 -2.60 -8.83
C GLN A 114 -10.50 -1.69 -9.67
N GLU A 115 -10.37 -2.03 -10.96
CA GLU A 115 -9.63 -1.24 -11.93
C GLU A 115 -10.16 0.20 -12.01
N ASP A 116 -11.47 0.35 -12.15
CA ASP A 116 -12.16 1.65 -12.18
C ASP A 116 -11.78 2.55 -11.00
N ALA A 117 -11.63 1.98 -9.79
CA ALA A 117 -11.26 2.75 -8.61
C ALA A 117 -9.82 3.26 -8.69
N LEU A 118 -8.89 2.43 -9.17
CA LEU A 118 -7.49 2.80 -9.35
C LEU A 118 -7.31 3.84 -10.46
N LEU A 119 -8.04 3.69 -11.58
CA LEU A 119 -8.00 4.63 -12.70
C LEU A 119 -8.67 5.97 -12.33
N ARG A 120 -9.83 5.96 -11.66
CA ARG A 120 -10.47 7.19 -11.16
C ARG A 120 -9.61 7.92 -10.14
N TRP A 121 -8.99 7.20 -9.19
CA TRP A 121 -8.02 7.81 -8.28
C TRP A 121 -6.86 8.47 -9.04
N ALA A 122 -6.32 7.81 -10.06
CA ALA A 122 -5.23 8.37 -10.85
C ALA A 122 -5.64 9.64 -11.61
N ASP A 123 -6.81 9.63 -12.25
CA ASP A 123 -7.38 10.79 -12.97
C ASP A 123 -7.62 11.98 -12.04
N GLU A 124 -8.23 11.74 -10.87
CA GLU A 124 -8.43 12.77 -9.84
C GLU A 124 -7.10 13.39 -9.37
N LYS A 125 -6.04 12.57 -9.30
CA LYS A 125 -4.70 13.03 -8.92
C LYS A 125 -3.97 13.77 -10.03
N GLU A 126 -4.25 13.54 -11.32
CA GLU A 126 -3.61 14.26 -12.42
C GLU A 126 -3.89 15.78 -12.37
N GLY A 127 -5.09 16.16 -11.93
CA GLY A 127 -5.49 17.57 -11.74
C GLY A 127 -4.97 18.24 -10.46
N ALA A 128 -4.35 17.50 -9.55
CA ALA A 128 -3.92 18.01 -8.24
C ALA A 128 -2.55 18.73 -8.28
N ASP A 129 -2.13 19.29 -7.15
CA ASP A 129 -0.82 19.89 -7.00
C ASP A 129 0.30 18.82 -7.00
N GLU A 130 1.52 19.23 -7.37
CA GLU A 130 2.67 18.31 -7.48
C GLU A 130 3.01 17.59 -6.15
N ALA A 131 2.68 18.21 -5.01
CA ALA A 131 2.85 17.61 -3.69
C ALA A 131 1.90 16.43 -3.46
N ASP A 132 0.72 16.43 -4.08
CA ASP A 132 -0.32 15.41 -3.91
C ASP A 132 -0.17 14.24 -4.90
N LYS A 133 0.71 14.37 -5.89
CA LYS A 133 1.01 13.37 -6.92
C LYS A 133 2.12 12.38 -6.55
N VAL A 134 2.70 12.49 -5.36
CA VAL A 134 3.88 11.69 -4.98
C VAL A 134 3.63 10.18 -5.12
N PHE A 135 2.44 9.71 -4.73
CA PHE A 135 2.08 8.29 -4.83
C PHE A 135 1.57 7.88 -6.21
N LEU A 136 0.90 8.79 -6.94
CA LEU A 136 0.57 8.59 -8.35
C LEU A 136 1.84 8.34 -9.17
N LYS A 137 2.85 9.22 -9.06
CA LYS A 137 4.14 9.09 -9.76
C LYS A 137 4.88 7.80 -9.41
N ARG A 138 4.78 7.33 -8.16
CA ARG A 138 5.38 6.06 -7.75
C ARG A 138 4.68 4.86 -8.38
N SER A 139 3.39 4.99 -8.66
CA SER A 139 2.53 3.92 -9.16
C SER A 139 2.29 4.01 -10.68
N GLU A 140 2.91 4.96 -11.37
CA GLU A 140 2.72 5.25 -12.80
C GLU A 140 2.79 3.99 -13.67
N LYS A 141 3.80 3.13 -13.45
CA LYS A 141 3.93 1.87 -14.21
C LYS A 141 2.77 0.91 -14.01
N PHE A 142 2.22 0.87 -12.80
CA PHE A 142 1.08 0.01 -12.49
C PHE A 142 -0.21 0.58 -13.09
N ILE A 143 -0.42 1.89 -12.98
CA ILE A 143 -1.56 2.57 -13.61
C ILE A 143 -1.51 2.45 -15.14
N GLN A 144 -0.33 2.60 -15.74
CA GLN A 144 -0.15 2.43 -17.17
C GLN A 144 -0.47 1.00 -17.61
N TRP A 145 -0.04 0.00 -16.84
CA TRP A 145 -0.38 -1.40 -17.12
C TRP A 145 -1.88 -1.68 -17.08
N LEU A 146 -2.62 -1.08 -16.14
CA LEU A 146 -4.09 -1.20 -16.09
C LEU A 146 -4.76 -0.61 -17.34
N LYS A 147 -4.32 0.59 -17.77
CA LYS A 147 -4.85 1.24 -18.97
C LYS A 147 -4.62 0.41 -20.25
N GLU A 148 -3.42 -0.19 -20.37
CA GLU A 148 -3.06 -1.02 -21.52
C GLU A 148 -3.85 -2.33 -21.57
N ALA A 149 -4.20 -2.91 -20.42
CA ALA A 149 -5.00 -4.13 -20.36
C ALA A 149 -6.43 -3.93 -20.88
N GLU A 150 -7.04 -2.76 -20.63
CA GLU A 150 -8.38 -2.40 -21.13
C GLU A 150 -8.38 -2.24 -22.66
N GLU A 151 -7.36 -1.61 -23.23
CA GLU A 151 -7.25 -1.37 -24.68
C GLU A 151 -7.11 -2.69 -25.50
N GLU A 152 -6.57 -3.76 -24.92
CA GLU A 152 -6.44 -5.07 -25.58
C GLU A 152 -7.77 -5.86 -25.63
N ASP A 153 -8.67 -5.67 -24.68
CA ASP A 153 -9.95 -6.40 -24.60
C ASP A 153 -11.07 -5.78 -25.47
N ASP A 154 -10.98 -4.47 -25.78
CA ASP A 154 -11.94 -3.75 -26.62
C ASP A 154 -11.65 -3.86 -28.15
N GLU A 155 -10.45 -4.33 -28.53
CA GLU A 155 -10.02 -4.50 -29.93
C GLU A 155 -10.30 -5.91 -30.53
N GLU A 156 -10.99 -6.81 -29.81
CA GLU A 156 -11.47 -8.13 -30.31
C GLU A 156 -12.97 -8.19 -30.68
#